data_AF-A0A7X9B9E7-F1
#
_entry.id   AF-A0A7X9B9E7-F1
#
_cell.length_a   1.000
_cell.length_b   1.000
_cell.length_c   1.000
_cell.angle_alpha   90.00
_cell.angle_beta   90.00
_cell.angle_gamma   90.00
#
_symmetry.space_group_name_H-M   'P 1'
#
loop_
_entity.id
_entity.type
_entity.pdbx_description
1 polymer ?
#
loop_
_entity_poly.entity_id
_entity_poly.type
_entity_poly.pdbx_seq_one_letter_code
_entity_poly.pdbx_strand_id
1 'polypeptide(L)'
;HLLLNAIDLHEKGVPAKIIMEGEAVKLIKALEESNNPLYKKAKDLGLFDCICKACSAKLGVLEFNETVGIPIKGNLQGHPAMYDYLNDGYEIITL
;
A
#
# COMPACT_ATOMS: atom_id res chain seq x y z
N HIS A 1 11.45 2.02 5.73
CA HIS A 1 12.16 2.24 4.45
C HIS A 1 11.21 2.45 3.28
N LEU A 2 10.21 1.58 3.07
CA LEU A 2 9.17 1.73 2.03
C LEU A 2 8.66 3.17 1.85
N LEU A 3 8.16 3.80 2.92
CA LEU A 3 7.63 5.16 2.87
C LEU A 3 8.66 6.20 2.41
N LEU A 4 9.90 6.10 2.90
CA LEU A 4 10.98 7.02 2.53
C LEU A 4 11.32 6.91 1.04
N ASN A 5 11.47 5.69 0.53
CA ASN A 5 11.80 5.45 -0.87
C ASN A 5 10.67 5.89 -1.80
N ALA A 6 9.41 5.58 -1.47
CA ALA A 6 8.27 5.99 -2.28
C ALA A 6 8.11 7.52 -2.34
N ILE A 7 8.30 8.20 -1.21
CA ILE A 7 8.26 9.67 -1.15
C ILE A 7 9.42 10.28 -1.96
N ASP A 8 10.65 9.78 -1.80
CA ASP A 8 11.81 10.30 -2.54
C ASP A 8 11.64 10.15 -4.07
N LEU A 9 11.15 8.99 -4.53
CA LEU A 9 10.84 8.78 -5.95
C LEU A 9 9.80 9.79 -6.45
N HIS A 10 8.70 9.96 -5.71
CA HIS A 10 7.65 10.92 -6.06
C HIS A 10 8.18 12.36 -6.11
N GLU A 11 8.95 12.79 -5.11
CA GLU A 11 9.53 14.14 -5.06
C GLU A 11 10.53 14.40 -6.19
N LYS A 12 11.15 13.36 -6.74
CA LYS A 12 12.02 13.41 -7.92
C LYS A 12 11.28 13.25 -9.25
N GLY A 13 9.94 13.22 -9.23
CA GLY A 13 9.12 13.08 -10.44
C GLY A 13 9.08 11.68 -11.02
N VAL A 14 9.52 10.67 -10.27
CA VAL A 14 9.44 9.25 -10.66
C VAL A 14 8.13 8.66 -10.14
N PRO A 15 7.25 8.13 -11.01
CA PRO A 15 6.00 7.52 -10.57
C PRO A 15 6.25 6.33 -9.64
N ALA A 16 5.63 6.34 -8.46
CA ALA A 16 5.73 5.27 -7.47
C ALA A 16 4.34 4.90 -6.93
N LYS A 17 4.13 3.60 -6.66
CA LYS A 17 2.91 3.06 -6.07
C LYS A 17 3.28 2.12 -4.92
N ILE A 18 2.58 2.25 -3.80
CA ILE A 18 2.71 1.37 -2.63
C ILE A 18 1.55 0.38 -2.64
N ILE A 19 1.89 -0.90 -2.54
CA ILE A 19 0.95 -2.00 -2.39
C ILE A 19 1.27 -2.69 -1.07
N MET A 20 0.28 -2.75 -0.17
CA MET A 20 0.44 -3.37 1.14
C MET A 20 -0.07 -4.82 1.07
N GLU A 21 0.85 -5.78 1.11
CA GLU A 21 0.58 -7.22 1.03
C GLU A 21 1.17 -7.99 2.22
N GLY A 22 0.79 -9.26 2.36
CA GLY A 22 1.31 -10.14 3.40
C GLY A 22 1.07 -9.60 4.81
N GLU A 23 2.07 -9.71 5.68
CA GLU A 23 2.01 -9.22 7.07
C GLU A 23 1.97 -7.69 7.16
N ALA A 24 2.40 -6.98 6.12
CA ALA A 24 2.45 -5.51 6.11
C ALA A 24 1.05 -4.88 6.22
N VAL A 25 -0.01 -5.58 5.83
CA VAL A 25 -1.40 -5.11 5.98
C VAL A 25 -1.78 -4.85 7.44
N LYS A 26 -1.10 -5.45 8.42
CA LYS A 26 -1.31 -5.19 9.85
C LYS A 26 -0.68 -3.88 10.33
N LEU A 27 0.32 -3.37 9.60
CA LEU A 27 1.02 -2.14 9.98
C LEU A 27 0.16 -0.89 9.77
N ILE A 28 -0.87 -0.95 8.91
CA ILE A 28 -1.76 0.18 8.64
C ILE A 28 -2.38 0.72 9.94
N LYS A 29 -2.88 -0.16 10.80
CA LYS A 29 -3.44 0.23 12.10
C LYS A 29 -2.42 0.95 12.99
N ALA A 30 -1.22 0.39 13.12
CA ALA A 30 -0.16 1.01 13.91
C ALA A 30 0.26 2.38 13.34
N LEU A 31 0.29 2.54 12.01
CA LEU A 31 0.65 3.79 11.35
C LEU A 31 -0.42 4.88 11.50
N GLU A 32 -1.71 4.52 11.40
CA GLU A 32 -2.84 5.42 11.66
C GLU A 32 -2.86 5.88 13.13
N GLU A 33 -2.81 4.94 14.08
CA GLU A 33 -2.92 5.23 15.51
C GLU A 33 -1.72 6.03 16.05
N SER A 34 -0.53 5.79 15.49
CA SER A 34 0.68 6.56 15.86
C SER A 34 0.76 7.93 15.21
N ASN A 35 -0.17 8.28 14.31
CA ASN A 35 -0.14 9.49 13.49
C ASN A 35 1.23 9.68 12.82
N ASN A 36 1.76 8.61 12.23
CA ASN A 36 3.11 8.61 11.68
C ASN A 36 3.24 9.65 10.54
N PRO A 37 4.17 10.61 10.64
CA PRO A 37 4.24 11.73 9.69
C PRO A 37 4.61 11.30 8.27
N LEU A 38 5.43 10.26 8.11
CA LEU A 38 5.79 9.75 6.79
C LEU A 38 4.62 9.01 6.15
N TYR A 39 3.87 8.23 6.93
CA TYR A 39 2.68 7.54 6.45
C TYR A 39 1.63 8.54 6.01
N LYS A 40 1.34 9.54 6.85
CA LYS A 40 0.40 10.61 6.52
C LYS A 40 0.80 11.33 5.24
N LYS A 41 2.07 11.73 5.12
CA LYS A 41 2.60 12.35 3.89
C LYS A 41 2.41 11.45 2.67
N ALA A 42 2.78 10.17 2.75
CA ALA A 42 2.63 9.23 1.62
C ALA A 42 1.15 9.02 1.22
N LYS A 43 0.25 9.00 2.20
CA LYS A 43 -1.19 8.89 2.00
C LYS A 43 -1.79 10.15 1.37
N ASP A 44 -1.41 11.33 1.87
CA ASP A 44 -1.83 12.63 1.35
C ASP A 44 -1.31 12.86 -0.10
N LEU A 45 -0.13 12.33 -0.42
CA LEU A 45 0.43 12.31 -1.78
C LEU A 45 -0.22 11.25 -2.71
N GLY A 46 -1.15 10.43 -2.20
CA GLY A 46 -1.82 9.39 -2.99
C GLY A 46 -0.90 8.24 -3.41
N LEU A 47 0.19 7.97 -2.69
CA LEU A 47 1.18 6.95 -3.07
C LEU A 47 0.69 5.52 -2.83
N PHE A 48 -0.30 5.32 -1.95
CA PHE A 48 -0.89 4.00 -1.74
C PHE A 48 -1.86 3.68 -2.87
N ASP A 49 -1.48 2.75 -3.73
CA ASP A 49 -2.40 2.22 -4.72
C ASP A 49 -3.44 1.31 -4.07
N CYS A 50 -3.00 0.40 -3.17
CA CYS A 50 -3.94 -0.45 -2.45
C CYS A 50 -3.38 -1.17 -1.20
N ILE A 51 -4.31 -1.68 -0.40
CA ILE A 51 -4.10 -2.73 0.59
C ILE A 51 -4.73 -4.02 0.08
N CYS A 52 -4.01 -5.13 0.24
CA CYS A 52 -4.45 -6.45 -0.22
C CYS A 52 -5.65 -6.97 0.57
N LYS A 53 -6.74 -7.28 -0.14
CA LYS A 53 -7.99 -7.78 0.45
C LYS A 53 -7.83 -9.13 1.13
N ALA A 54 -7.27 -10.12 0.42
CA ALA A 54 -7.13 -11.48 0.92
C ALA A 54 -6.18 -11.57 2.12
N CYS A 55 -5.04 -10.85 2.07
CA CYS A 55 -4.13 -10.77 3.22
C CYS A 55 -4.82 -10.15 4.44
N SER A 56 -5.54 -9.04 4.25
CA SER A 56 -6.25 -8.38 5.35
C SER A 56 -7.34 -9.26 5.96
N ALA A 57 -8.10 -9.97 5.13
CA ALA A 57 -9.13 -10.92 5.58
C ALA A 57 -8.50 -12.07 6.38
N LYS A 58 -7.45 -12.68 5.82
CA LYS A 58 -6.74 -13.81 6.44
C LYS A 58 -6.10 -13.44 7.78
N LEU A 59 -5.63 -12.21 7.92
CA LEU A 59 -4.96 -11.71 9.12
C LEU A 59 -5.89 -10.95 10.08
N GLY A 60 -7.20 -10.92 9.82
CA GLY A 60 -8.20 -10.36 10.72
C GLY A 60 -8.16 -8.83 10.85
N VAL A 61 -7.68 -8.12 9.83
CA VAL A 61 -7.57 -6.65 9.82
C VAL A 61 -8.34 -5.98 8.68
N LEU A 62 -9.16 -6.74 7.92
CA LEU A 62 -9.92 -6.22 6.79
C LEU A 62 -10.86 -5.07 7.18
N GLU A 63 -11.70 -5.27 8.20
CA GLU A 63 -12.67 -4.26 8.62
C GLU A 63 -12.00 -2.93 8.97
N PHE A 64 -10.88 -2.99 9.70
CA PHE A 64 -10.12 -1.78 10.01
C PHE A 64 -9.55 -1.14 8.74
N ASN A 65 -8.91 -1.93 7.87
CA ASN A 65 -8.27 -1.43 6.66
C ASN A 65 -9.28 -0.78 5.68
N GLU A 66 -10.53 -1.22 5.68
CA GLU A 66 -11.60 -0.59 4.88
C GLU A 66 -11.97 0.83 5.35
N THR A 67 -11.68 1.18 6.61
CA THR A 67 -12.01 2.51 7.17
C THR A 67 -10.96 3.58 6.90
N VAL A 68 -9.76 3.20 6.48
CA VAL A 68 -8.62 4.13 6.42
C VAL A 68 -8.59 4.97 5.14
N GLY A 69 -9.49 4.74 4.18
CA GLY A 69 -9.53 5.52 2.93
C GLY A 69 -8.39 5.23 1.96
N ILE A 70 -7.71 4.09 2.10
CA ILE A 70 -6.81 3.53 1.09
C ILE A 70 -7.59 2.45 0.32
N PRO A 71 -7.50 2.37 -1.02
CA PRO A 71 -8.25 1.37 -1.78
C PRO A 71 -7.93 -0.07 -1.36
N ILE A 72 -8.96 -0.91 -1.28
CA ILE A 72 -8.81 -2.35 -1.06
C ILE A 72 -8.91 -3.07 -2.41
N LYS A 73 -7.85 -3.75 -2.86
CA LYS A 73 -7.81 -4.45 -4.15
C LYS A 73 -7.54 -5.94 -3.98
N GLY A 74 -7.94 -6.72 -4.99
CA GLY A 74 -7.92 -8.17 -4.94
C GLY A 74 -8.33 -8.88 -6.24
N ASN A 75 -7.99 -8.32 -7.40
CA ASN A 75 -8.50 -8.76 -8.71
C ASN A 75 -7.89 -10.06 -9.24
N LEU A 76 -6.85 -10.63 -8.62
CA LEU A 76 -6.33 -11.96 -8.95
C LEU A 76 -7.21 -13.07 -8.34
N GLN A 77 -7.03 -13.30 -7.03
CA GLN A 77 -7.79 -14.26 -6.21
C GLN A 77 -7.98 -13.64 -4.82
N GLY A 78 -8.42 -12.38 -4.78
CA GLY A 78 -8.41 -11.55 -3.57
C GLY A 78 -7.07 -10.86 -3.29
N HIS A 79 -6.02 -11.14 -4.07
CA HIS A 79 -4.74 -10.44 -4.04
C HIS A 79 -4.63 -9.41 -5.19
N PRO A 80 -3.97 -8.26 -4.98
CA PRO A 80 -3.52 -7.39 -6.06
C PRO A 80 -2.67 -8.17 -7.07
N ALA A 81 -2.96 -8.01 -8.36
CA ALA A 81 -2.20 -8.70 -9.39
C ALA A 81 -0.91 -7.93 -9.72
N MET A 82 0.26 -8.54 -9.50
CA MET A 82 1.55 -7.98 -9.93
C MET A 82 1.59 -7.69 -11.44
N TYR A 83 0.91 -8.53 -12.24
CA TYR A 83 0.84 -8.38 -13.69
C TYR A 83 0.33 -7.01 -14.13
N ASP A 84 -0.66 -6.43 -13.45
CA ASP A 84 -1.22 -5.14 -13.83
C ASP A 84 -0.16 -4.04 -13.76
N TYR A 85 0.66 -4.04 -12.70
CA TYR A 85 1.74 -3.06 -12.54
C TYR A 85 2.86 -3.28 -13.56
N LEU A 86 3.22 -4.54 -13.84
CA LEU A 86 4.21 -4.86 -14.87
C LEU A 86 3.73 -4.41 -16.26
N ASN A 87 2.45 -4.63 -16.57
CA ASN A 87 1.84 -4.22 -17.83
C ASN A 87 1.75 -2.69 -17.95
N ASP A 88 1.55 -1.97 -16.84
CA ASP A 88 1.63 -0.51 -16.77
C ASP A 88 3.07 0.03 -16.85
N GLY A 89 4.08 -0.85 -16.96
CA GLY A 89 5.49 -0.48 -17.12
C GLY A 89 6.24 -0.20 -15.81
N TYR A 90 5.68 -0.58 -14.66
CA TYR A 90 6.36 -0.48 -13.37
C TYR A 90 7.36 -1.61 -13.16
N GLU A 91 8.45 -1.29 -12.46
CA GLU A 91 9.34 -2.28 -11.86
C GLU A 91 8.83 -2.65 -10.46
N ILE A 92 8.86 -3.95 -10.13
CA ILE A 92 8.46 -4.44 -8.81
C ILE A 92 9.68 -4.47 -7.89
N ILE A 93 9.58 -3.75 -6.77
CA ILE A 93 10.55 -3.76 -5.68
C ILE A 93 9.84 -4.25 -4.41
N THR A 94 10.38 -5.28 -3.76
CA THR A 94 9.85 -5.83 -2.51
C THR A 94 10.70 -5.38 -1.33
N LEU A 95 10.07 -4.92 -0.23
CA LEU A 95 10.70 -4.39 0.98
C LEU A 95 10.06 -4.94 2.25
#